data_AF-A0A4P5WY09-F1
#
_entry.id   AF-A0A4P5WY09-F1
#
_cell.length_a   1.000
_cell.length_b   1.000
_cell.length_c   1.000
_cell.angle_alpha   90.00
_cell.angle_beta   90.00
_cell.angle_gamma   90.00
#
_symmetry.space_group_name_H-M   'P 1'
#
loop_
_entity.id
_entity.type
_entity.pdbx_description
1 polymer ?
#
loop_
_entity_poly.entity_id
_entity_poly.type
_entity_poly.pdbx_seq_one_letter_code
_entity_poly.pdbx_strand_id
1 'polypeptide(L)' 'MGRLPDLSGADAVQIFERAGWTSDRQRGSHVILVKDGHIATLSVPDHKELARGTLRSLIRAAGMTTEDFAALSKD' A
#
# COMPACT_ATOMS: atom_id res chain seq x y z
N MET A 1 -10.89 -3.50 -16.04
CA MET A 1 -10.10 -2.77 -15.02
C MET A 1 -11.04 -2.23 -13.95
N GLY A 2 -10.97 -2.76 -12.72
CA GLY A 2 -11.66 -2.15 -11.57
C GLY A 2 -11.08 -0.77 -11.25
N ARG A 3 -11.95 0.17 -10.84
CA ARG A 3 -11.55 1.49 -10.34
C ARG A 3 -11.05 1.30 -8.91
N LEU A 4 -9.79 1.65 -8.64
CA LEU A 4 -9.30 1.73 -7.25
C LEU A 4 -10.00 2.92 -6.58
N PRO A 5 -10.44 2.77 -5.31
CA PRO A 5 -11.00 3.87 -4.54
C PRO A 5 -9.95 4.96 -4.33
N ASP A 6 -10.42 6.20 -4.12
CA ASP A 6 -9.56 7.29 -3.68
C ASP A 6 -9.23 7.02 -2.20
N LEU A 7 -7.95 6.77 -1.89
CA LEU A 7 -7.47 6.33 -0.57
C LEU A 7 -6.41 7.30 -0.05
N SER A 8 -6.40 7.52 1.26
CA SER A 8 -5.26 8.19 1.89
C SER A 8 -4.04 7.27 1.96
N GLY A 9 -2.88 7.85 2.25
CA GLY A 9 -1.66 7.09 2.52
C GLY A 9 -1.82 6.14 3.71
N ALA A 10 -2.44 6.64 4.79
CA ALA A 10 -2.73 5.86 5.98
C ALA A 10 -3.64 4.65 5.69
N ASP A 11 -4.69 4.82 4.87
CA ASP A 11 -5.57 3.71 4.50
C ASP A 11 -4.80 2.65 3.70
N ALA A 12 -3.95 3.07 2.76
CA ALA A 12 -3.13 2.16 1.98
C ALA A 12 -2.14 1.39 2.87
N VAL A 13 -1.51 2.05 3.85
CA VAL A 13 -0.64 1.40 4.84
C VAL A 13 -1.40 0.29 5.57
N GLN A 14 -2.58 0.58 6.12
CA GLN A 14 -3.38 -0.41 6.83
C GLN A 14 -3.75 -1.61 5.95
N ILE A 15 -4.10 -1.37 4.69
CA ILE A 15 -4.42 -2.45 3.76
C ILE A 15 -3.19 -3.32 3.47
N PHE A 16 -2.00 -2.73 3.28
CA PHE A 16 -0.77 -3.50 3.13
C PHE A 16 -0.42 -4.27 4.40
N GLU A 17 -0.66 -3.70 5.60
CA GLU A 17 -0.47 -4.41 6.86
C GLU A 17 -1.40 -5.63 6.98
N ARG A 18 -2.66 -5.51 6.55
CA ARG A 18 -3.59 -6.66 6.42
C ARG A 18 -3.05 -7.73 5.44
N ALA A 19 -2.27 -7.33 4.44
CA ALA A 19 -1.59 -8.24 3.51
C ALA A 19 -0.27 -8.82 4.07
N GLY A 20 0.03 -8.60 5.35
CA GLY A 20 1.21 -9.11 6.04
C GLY A 20 2.47 -8.25 5.88
N TRP A 21 2.32 -6.99 5.46
CA TRP A 21 3.40 -6.00 5.57
C TRP A 21 3.46 -5.43 7.00
N THR A 22 4.56 -4.79 7.34
CA THR A 22 4.75 -4.13 8.63
C THR A 22 5.45 -2.81 8.45
N SER A 23 4.95 -1.77 9.13
CA SER A 23 5.60 -0.46 9.21
C SER A 23 6.95 -0.57 9.93
N ASP A 24 8.03 -0.28 9.21
CA ASP A 24 9.40 -0.31 9.75
C ASP A 24 9.85 1.07 10.23
N ARG A 25 9.67 2.10 9.41
CA ARG A 25 10.07 3.47 9.73
C ARG A 25 9.32 4.51 8.90
N GLN A 26 9.36 5.76 9.35
CA GLN A 26 8.87 6.91 8.59
C GLN A 26 10.01 7.89 8.28
N ARG A 27 10.05 8.40 7.05
CA ARG A 27 11.00 9.42 6.58
C ARG A 27 10.23 10.55 5.92
N GLY A 28 10.10 11.68 6.62
CA GLY A 28 9.21 12.75 6.20
C GLY A 28 7.77 12.24 6.09
N SER A 29 7.13 12.48 4.96
CA SER A 29 5.78 11.98 4.68
C SER A 29 5.75 10.55 4.16
N HIS A 30 6.85 9.82 4.07
CA HIS A 30 6.83 8.45 3.55
C HIS A 30 6.91 7.43 4.68
N VAL A 31 5.92 6.53 4.76
CA VAL A 31 5.92 5.34 5.59
C VAL A 31 6.56 4.19 4.82
N ILE A 32 7.56 3.55 5.42
CA ILE A 32 8.30 2.45 4.82
C ILE A 32 7.78 1.13 5.39
N LEU A 33 7.29 0.26 4.52
CA LEU A 33 6.79 -1.07 4.88
C LEU A 33 7.74 -2.17 4.40
N VAL A 34 7.93 -3.18 5.23
CA VAL A 34 8.69 -4.40 4.94
C VAL A 34 7.81 -5.64 5.14
N LYS A 35 8.19 -6.76 4.54
CA LYS A 35 7.53 -8.05 4.75
C LYS A 35 8.58 -9.15 4.75
N ASP A 36 8.57 -9.99 5.78
CA ASP A 36 9.55 -11.07 5.90
C ASP A 36 9.45 -12.02 4.70
N GLY A 37 10.60 -12.47 4.20
CA GLY A 37 10.71 -13.28 2.98
C GLY A 37 10.35 -12.55 1.67
N HIS A 38 10.01 -11.25 1.69
CA HIS A 38 9.73 -10.46 0.49
C HIS A 38 10.88 -9.51 0.14
N ILE A 39 11.31 -9.50 -1.12
CA ILE A 39 12.51 -8.73 -1.55
C ILE A 39 12.27 -7.21 -1.62
N ALA A 40 11.03 -6.79 -1.82
CA ALA A 40 10.68 -5.39 -1.97
C ALA A 40 10.42 -4.71 -0.62
N THR A 41 10.67 -3.40 -0.57
CA THR A 41 10.20 -2.49 0.47
C THR A 41 9.21 -1.53 -0.17
N LEU A 42 8.09 -1.24 0.49
CA LEU A 42 7.12 -0.25 0.01
C LEU A 42 7.40 1.10 0.65
N SER A 43 7.40 2.16 -0.14
CA SER A 43 7.48 3.54 0.35
C SER A 43 6.17 4.24 0.04
N VAL A 44 5.27 4.30 1.03
CA VAL A 44 3.92 4.83 0.89
C VAL A 44 3.89 6.31 1.30
N PRO A 45 3.53 7.25 0.41
CA PRO A 45 3.30 8.64 0.79
C PRO A 45 2.07 8.76 1.71
N ASP A 46 2.25 9.31 2.90
CA ASP A 46 1.24 9.60 3.90
C ASP A 46 0.55 10.95 3.62
N HIS A 47 -0.19 11.00 2.51
CA HIS A 47 -0.96 12.16 2.07
C HIS A 47 -2.46 11.86 2.21
N LYS A 48 -3.29 12.92 2.20
CA LYS A 48 -4.77 12.77 2.28
C LYS A 48 -5.35 11.94 1.13
N GLU A 49 -4.70 11.94 -0.03
CA GLU A 49 -5.09 11.16 -1.19
C GLU A 49 -3.83 10.67 -1.91
N LEU A 50 -3.78 9.39 -2.21
CA LEU A 50 -2.75 8.78 -3.04
C LEU A 50 -3.15 8.80 -4.50
N ALA A 51 -2.24 9.31 -5.34
CA ALA A 51 -2.42 9.22 -6.78
C ALA A 51 -2.57 7.74 -7.22
N ARG A 52 -3.54 7.47 -8.10
CA ARG A 52 -3.84 6.11 -8.58
C ARG A 52 -2.63 5.39 -9.19
N GLY A 53 -1.73 6.13 -9.85
CA GLY A 53 -0.49 5.59 -10.40
C GLY A 53 0.46 5.09 -9.31
N THR A 54 0.61 5.86 -8.23
CA THR A 54 1.39 5.48 -7.05
C THR A 54 0.82 4.22 -6.41
N LEU A 55 -0.49 4.19 -6.16
CA LEU A 55 -1.14 3.03 -5.56
C LEU A 55 -0.95 1.75 -6.41
N ARG A 56 -1.13 1.84 -7.74
CA ARG A 56 -0.88 0.71 -8.65
C ARG A 56 0.56 0.22 -8.62
N SER A 57 1.52 1.14 -8.57
CA SER A 57 2.94 0.80 -8.48
C SER A 57 3.27 0.08 -7.18
N LEU A 58 2.70 0.54 -6.05
CA LEU A 58 2.86 -0.10 -4.74
C LEU A 58 2.24 -1.50 -4.71
N ILE A 59 1.01 -1.66 -5.22
CA ILE A 59 0.33 -2.97 -5.32
C ILE A 59 1.17 -3.96 -6.14
N ARG A 60 1.69 -3.52 -7.29
CA ARG A 60 2.57 -4.36 -8.12
C ARG A 60 3.86 -4.71 -7.39
N ALA A 61 4.50 -3.74 -6.73
CA ALA A 61 5.72 -3.97 -5.95
C ALA A 61 5.48 -4.92 -4.78
N ALA A 62 4.26 -4.96 -4.24
CA ALA A 62 3.84 -5.88 -3.20
C ALA A 62 3.57 -7.31 -3.70
N GLY A 63 3.69 -7.55 -5.01
CA GLY A 63 3.38 -8.85 -5.63
C GLY A 63 1.89 -9.18 -5.66
N MET A 64 1.01 -8.17 -5.60
CA MET A 64 -0.44 -8.33 -5.51
C MET A 64 -1.15 -7.84 -6.77
N THR A 65 -2.38 -8.30 -6.99
CA THR A 65 -3.29 -7.70 -7.97
C THR A 65 -4.09 -6.56 -7.36
N THR A 66 -4.72 -5.73 -8.22
CA THR A 66 -5.63 -4.68 -7.74
C THR A 66 -6.87 -5.25 -7.06
N GLU A 67 -7.26 -6.47 -7.46
CA GLU A 67 -8.38 -7.23 -6.94
C GLU A 67 -8.07 -7.76 -5.53
N ASP A 68 -6.87 -8.33 -5.31
CA ASP A 68 -6.42 -8.76 -3.98
C ASP A 68 -6.39 -7.57 -3.01
N PHE A 69 -5.85 -6.43 -3.44
CA PHE A 69 -5.79 -5.22 -2.65
C PHE A 69 -7.20 -4.69 -2.31
N ALA A 70 -8.10 -4.66 -3.28
CA ALA A 70 -9.48 -4.20 -3.08
C ALA A 70 -10.32 -5.15 -2.22
N ALA A 71 -9.98 -6.45 -2.17
CA ALA A 71 -10.63 -7.40 -1.27
C ALA A 71 -10.31 -7.09 0.21
N LEU A 72 -9.10 -6.62 0.49
CA LEU A 72 -8.65 -6.25 1.84
C LEU A 72 -9.14 -4.88 2.32
N SER A 73 -9.72 -4.06 1.43
CA SER A 73 -10.21 -2.71 1.75
C SER A 73 -11.69 -2.67 2.20
N LYS A 74 -12.37 -3.81 2.31
CA LYS A 74 -13.84 -3.90 2.50
C LYS A 74 -14.32 -4.18 3.94
N ASP A 75 -13.48 -3.93 4.95
CA ASP A 75 -13.88 -3.96 6.37
C ASP A 75 -13.77 -2.58 7.00
#